data_AF-A0A6I3ST23-F1
#
_entry.id   AF-A0A6I3ST23-F1
#
_cell.length_a   1.000
_cell.length_b   1.000
_cell.length_c   1.000
_cell.angle_alpha   90.00
_cell.angle_beta   90.00
_cell.angle_gamma   90.00
#
_symmetry.space_group_name_H-M   'P 1'
#
loop_
_entity.id
_entity.type
_entity.pdbx_description
1 polymer ?
#
loop_
_entity_poly.entity_id
_entity_poly.type
_entity_poly.pdbx_seq_one_letter_code
_entity_poly.pdbx_strand_id
1 'polypeptide(L)'
;MCQNGAYGPRLRSLFAPPLSTMHPSTLPATPAPAVTPRHALLENLIAAATSLARAQLRELCVRLAGALVDGDTMQDDIRDVQLRLRAGNLLRDRQGLFVQLASDGLERHLRRGLAQLAPRQAGPRDAEALALVPYEEMDQQVTLGGVARPFEAAHADALAALGARLAHLLERGTLRPGQNPFRPDVFIASLQEAWAALHAEPEAAGLLLPLLKAGLFYDLAPILEALNLALARHGVLPGVAATARARQDTHDAAPRRRDAQL
;
A
#
# COMPACT_ATOMS: atom_id res chain seq x y z
N MET A 1 57.12 55.67 -10.57
CA MET A 1 58.32 56.07 -9.81
C MET A 1 58.57 54.97 -8.78
N CYS A 2 59.43 54.01 -9.10
CA CYS A 2 60.83 53.91 -8.63
C CYS A 2 60.87 53.49 -7.15
N GLN A 3 61.23 52.23 -6.86
CA GLN A 3 62.56 51.79 -6.33
C GLN A 3 62.74 52.22 -4.85
N ASN A 4 63.33 51.49 -3.91
CA ASN A 4 64.19 50.32 -3.82
C ASN A 4 64.38 50.07 -2.31
N GLY A 5 64.81 48.87 -1.87
CA GLY A 5 65.35 48.73 -0.51
C GLY A 5 65.59 47.31 -0.04
N ALA A 6 66.62 46.66 -0.59
CA ALA A 6 67.19 45.41 -0.08
C ALA A 6 68.12 45.66 1.12
N TYR A 7 68.16 44.74 2.10
CA TYR A 7 69.36 44.39 2.90
C TYR A 7 69.10 43.10 3.70
N GLY A 8 69.92 42.06 3.52
CA GLY A 8 69.99 40.86 4.41
C GLY A 8 70.95 41.11 5.59
N PRO A 9 71.61 40.09 6.21
CA PRO A 9 71.42 38.63 6.14
C PRO A 9 71.61 37.89 7.51
N ARG A 10 71.62 36.54 7.45
CA ARG A 10 72.35 35.56 8.32
C ARG A 10 71.70 34.89 9.55
N LEU A 11 71.53 33.57 9.38
CA LEU A 11 72.02 32.45 10.21
C LEU A 11 71.52 32.30 11.66
N ARG A 12 70.78 31.21 11.96
CA ARG A 12 71.32 29.99 12.63
C ARG A 12 70.20 29.02 13.06
N SER A 13 70.55 27.73 12.95
CA SER A 13 70.15 26.60 13.81
C SER A 13 68.66 26.32 14.01
N LEU A 14 68.14 25.28 13.35
CA LEU A 14 68.03 23.91 13.91
C LEU A 14 67.04 23.86 15.07
N PHE A 15 65.80 23.43 14.78
CA PHE A 15 65.05 22.50 15.63
C PHE A 15 63.86 21.95 14.83
N ALA A 16 63.98 20.69 14.37
CA ALA A 16 62.84 19.86 14.00
C ALA A 16 62.28 19.23 15.28
N PRO A 17 60.95 19.07 15.39
CA PRO A 17 60.41 17.70 15.47
C PRO A 17 59.04 17.57 14.73
N PRO A 18 58.41 16.38 14.70
CA PRO A 18 58.12 15.63 13.48
C PRO A 18 56.78 15.98 12.80
N LEU A 19 56.71 15.62 11.52
CA LEU A 19 55.52 15.58 10.70
C LEU A 19 54.48 14.61 11.30
N SER A 20 53.40 15.15 11.87
CA SER A 20 52.14 14.41 11.98
C SER A 20 51.36 14.60 10.68
N THR A 21 51.50 13.64 9.79
CA THR A 21 50.63 13.46 8.63
C THR A 21 49.21 13.17 9.12
N MET A 22 48.35 14.19 9.13
CA MET A 22 46.91 13.99 9.16
C MET A 22 46.50 13.32 7.84
N HIS A 23 46.39 11.99 7.85
CA HIS A 23 45.58 11.30 6.86
C HIS A 23 44.11 11.69 7.08
N PRO A 24 43.40 12.20 6.05
CA PRO A 24 41.95 12.20 6.10
C PRO A 24 41.50 10.74 6.05
N SER A 25 41.12 10.19 7.21
CA SER A 25 40.33 8.96 7.31
C SER A 25 38.99 9.23 6.65
N THR A 26 38.95 9.05 5.33
CA THR A 26 37.71 8.99 4.57
C THR A 26 37.08 7.66 4.93
N LEU A 27 36.19 7.68 5.93
CA LEU A 27 35.29 6.57 6.20
C LEU A 27 34.54 6.27 4.90
N PRO A 28 34.51 5.01 4.42
CA PRO A 28 33.67 4.65 3.30
C PRO A 28 32.23 4.91 3.71
N ALA A 29 31.56 5.83 3.01
CA ALA A 29 30.13 6.02 3.11
C ALA A 29 29.47 4.67 2.84
N THR A 30 28.79 4.13 3.86
CA THR A 30 27.96 2.94 3.73
C THR A 30 27.00 3.18 2.57
N PRO A 31 27.03 2.39 1.48
CA PRO A 31 26.05 2.55 0.42
C PRO A 31 24.68 2.34 1.04
N ALA A 32 23.79 3.33 0.86
CA ALA A 32 22.39 3.18 1.20
C ALA A 32 21.88 1.86 0.62
N PRO A 33 21.08 1.07 1.36
CA PRO A 33 20.61 -0.22 0.87
C PRO A 33 19.90 0.02 -0.46
N ALA A 34 20.45 -0.55 -1.53
CA ALA A 34 19.86 -0.45 -2.85
C ALA A 34 18.44 -0.99 -2.77
N VAL A 35 17.45 -0.10 -2.97
CA VAL A 35 16.03 -0.48 -3.03
C VAL A 35 15.92 -1.57 -4.09
N THR A 36 15.53 -2.78 -3.67
CA THR A 36 15.39 -3.89 -4.61
C THR A 36 14.33 -3.53 -5.65
N PRO A 37 14.51 -3.90 -6.93
CA PRO A 37 13.53 -3.60 -7.99
C PRO A 37 12.09 -4.03 -7.63
N ARG A 38 11.97 -5.10 -6.85
CA ARG A 38 10.72 -5.59 -6.29
C ARG A 38 10.10 -4.62 -5.29
N HIS A 39 10.88 -4.08 -4.35
CA HIS A 39 10.37 -3.09 -3.39
C HIS A 39 9.90 -1.81 -4.10
N ALA A 40 10.66 -1.33 -5.10
CA ALA A 40 10.25 -0.19 -5.93
C ALA A 40 8.92 -0.45 -6.65
N LEU A 41 8.73 -1.66 -7.20
CA LEU A 41 7.46 -2.04 -7.84
C LEU A 41 6.30 -2.03 -6.84
N LEU A 42 6.49 -2.55 -5.63
CA LEU A 42 5.44 -2.54 -4.60
C LEU A 42 5.06 -1.11 -4.19
N GLU A 43 6.03 -0.21 -3.98
CA GLU A 43 5.75 1.19 -3.69
C GLU A 43 5.02 1.88 -4.86
N ASN A 44 5.37 1.55 -6.11
CA ASN A 44 4.65 2.06 -7.27
C ASN A 44 3.17 1.61 -7.31
N LEU A 45 2.87 0.38 -6.91
CA LEU A 45 1.48 -0.11 -6.83
C LEU A 45 0.70 0.63 -5.74
N ILE A 46 1.31 0.86 -4.58
CA ILE A 46 0.70 1.61 -3.48
C ILE A 46 0.41 3.05 -3.95
N ALA A 47 1.41 3.72 -4.53
CA ALA A 47 1.26 5.08 -5.03
C ALA A 47 0.16 5.18 -6.11
N ALA A 48 0.09 4.22 -7.03
CA ALA A 48 -0.95 4.17 -8.05
C ALA A 48 -2.35 3.98 -7.45
N ALA A 49 -2.52 3.02 -6.53
CA ALA A 49 -3.80 2.77 -5.88
C ALA A 49 -4.28 3.98 -5.06
N THR A 50 -3.40 4.56 -4.23
CA THR A 50 -3.73 5.72 -3.39
C THR A 50 -4.03 6.95 -4.25
N SER A 51 -3.28 7.19 -5.32
CA SER A 51 -3.51 8.33 -6.23
C SER A 51 -4.87 8.25 -6.92
N LEU A 52 -5.20 7.07 -7.47
CA LEU A 52 -6.49 6.84 -8.14
C LEU A 52 -7.66 6.90 -7.16
N ALA A 53 -7.53 6.33 -5.96
CA ALA A 53 -8.55 6.42 -4.92
C ALA A 53 -8.75 7.89 -4.47
N ARG A 54 -7.66 8.63 -4.24
CA ARG A 54 -7.71 10.03 -3.83
C ARG A 54 -8.37 10.93 -4.87
N ALA A 55 -8.21 10.64 -6.16
CA ALA A 55 -8.89 11.35 -7.23
C ALA A 55 -10.42 11.23 -7.14
N GLN A 56 -10.93 10.09 -6.67
CA GLN A 56 -12.36 9.82 -6.52
C GLN A 56 -12.95 10.34 -5.19
N LEU A 57 -12.12 10.48 -4.15
CA LEU A 57 -12.55 10.78 -2.78
C LEU A 57 -13.37 12.07 -2.66
N ARG A 58 -13.02 13.13 -3.40
CA ARG A 58 -13.76 14.40 -3.33
C ARG A 58 -15.20 14.24 -3.76
N GLU A 59 -15.42 13.64 -4.92
CA GLU A 59 -16.76 13.39 -5.44
C GLU A 59 -17.53 12.41 -4.53
N LEU A 60 -16.84 11.38 -4.02
CA LEU A 60 -17.42 10.45 -3.04
C LEU A 60 -17.95 11.19 -1.80
N CYS A 61 -17.20 12.17 -1.26
CA CYS A 61 -17.66 12.96 -0.11
C CYS A 61 -18.94 13.73 -0.41
N VAL A 62 -19.07 14.29 -1.62
CA VAL A 62 -20.28 15.03 -2.04
C VAL A 62 -21.47 14.08 -2.09
N ARG A 63 -21.31 12.90 -2.69
CA ARG A 63 -22.37 11.88 -2.75
C ARG A 63 -22.75 11.35 -1.37
N LEU A 64 -21.78 11.10 -0.48
CA LEU A 64 -22.03 10.65 0.89
C LEU A 64 -22.76 11.72 1.71
N ALA A 65 -22.33 12.99 1.62
CA ALA A 65 -23.00 14.10 2.29
C ALA A 65 -24.44 14.28 1.78
N GLY A 66 -24.67 14.15 0.48
CA GLY A 66 -26.01 14.14 -0.11
C GLY A 66 -26.86 13.00 0.44
N ALA A 67 -26.35 11.76 0.41
CA ALA A 67 -27.07 10.60 0.92
C ALA A 67 -27.42 10.68 2.42
N LEU A 68 -26.60 11.36 3.22
CA LEU A 68 -26.88 11.61 4.64
C LEU A 68 -28.07 12.57 4.81
N VAL A 69 -28.13 13.63 4.01
CA VAL A 69 -29.21 14.64 4.04
C VAL A 69 -30.50 14.12 3.42
N ASP A 70 -30.40 13.37 2.32
CA ASP A 70 -31.53 12.87 1.54
C ASP A 70 -32.17 11.59 2.12
N GLY A 71 -31.56 10.96 3.13
CA GLY A 71 -32.03 9.70 3.70
C GLY A 71 -33.46 9.81 4.25
N ASP A 72 -34.25 8.75 4.09
CA ASP A 72 -35.69 8.73 4.35
C ASP A 72 -36.04 9.29 5.73
N THR A 73 -36.79 10.38 5.75
CA THR A 73 -37.23 11.08 6.97
C THR A 73 -38.56 10.54 7.49
N MET A 74 -39.22 9.61 6.77
CA MET A 74 -40.59 9.19 7.11
C MET A 74 -40.67 8.22 8.30
N GLN A 75 -39.56 7.61 8.73
CA GLN A 75 -39.53 6.64 9.84
C GLN A 75 -38.46 6.92 10.92
N ASP A 76 -37.62 7.94 10.73
CA ASP A 76 -36.50 8.22 11.63
C ASP A 76 -36.91 9.14 12.79
N ASP A 77 -36.37 8.87 13.97
CA ASP A 77 -36.47 9.77 15.12
C ASP A 77 -35.79 11.11 14.80
N ILE A 78 -36.31 12.20 15.36
CA ILE A 78 -35.76 13.56 15.17
C ILE A 78 -34.26 13.61 15.49
N ARG A 79 -33.80 12.82 16.47
CA ARG A 79 -32.39 12.73 16.85
C ARG A 79 -31.53 12.13 15.75
N ASP A 80 -32.00 11.07 15.10
CA ASP A 80 -31.27 10.41 14.02
C ASP A 80 -31.17 11.30 12.79
N VAL A 81 -32.26 12.01 12.46
CA VAL A 81 -32.25 13.03 11.41
C VAL A 81 -31.21 14.13 11.73
N GLN A 82 -31.20 14.65 12.97
CA GLN A 82 -30.22 15.66 13.38
C GLN A 82 -28.77 15.15 13.33
N LEU A 83 -28.54 13.91 13.75
CA LEU A 83 -27.23 13.27 13.70
C LEU A 83 -26.73 13.14 12.26
N ARG A 84 -27.59 12.66 11.34
CA ARG A 84 -27.28 12.54 9.91
C ARG A 84 -26.97 13.90 9.29
N LEU A 85 -27.79 14.92 9.55
CA LEU A 85 -27.56 16.28 9.07
C LEU A 85 -26.24 16.86 9.57
N ARG A 86 -25.93 16.68 10.86
CA ARG A 86 -24.69 17.16 11.46
C ARG A 86 -23.46 16.46 10.86
N ALA A 87 -23.52 15.14 10.69
CA ALA A 87 -22.45 14.37 10.06
C ALA A 87 -22.24 14.77 8.60
N GLY A 88 -23.32 14.96 7.84
CA GLY A 88 -23.26 15.42 6.45
C GLY A 88 -22.65 16.82 6.31
N ASN A 89 -23.05 17.76 7.17
CA ASN A 89 -22.47 19.10 7.21
C ASN A 89 -20.99 19.07 7.60
N LEU A 90 -20.61 18.28 8.61
CA LEU A 90 -19.22 18.15 9.02
C LEU A 90 -18.34 17.58 7.90
N LEU A 91 -18.83 16.58 7.17
CA LEU A 91 -18.13 16.02 6.00
C LEU A 91 -17.93 17.07 4.91
N ARG A 92 -18.94 17.93 4.66
CA ARG A 92 -18.86 19.01 3.68
C ARG A 92 -17.86 20.09 4.11
N ASP A 93 -17.92 20.51 5.37
CA ASP A 93 -17.06 21.58 5.92
C ASP A 93 -15.59 21.14 6.01
N ARG A 94 -15.35 19.86 6.33
CA ARG A 94 -14.01 19.29 6.53
C ARG A 94 -13.62 18.28 5.47
N GLN A 95 -14.16 18.43 4.25
CA GLN A 95 -13.91 17.52 3.14
C GLN A 95 -12.40 17.32 2.88
N GLY A 96 -11.61 18.40 2.90
CA GLY A 96 -10.16 18.33 2.68
C GLY A 96 -9.43 17.46 3.71
N LEU A 97 -9.84 17.55 4.98
CA LEU A 97 -9.27 16.74 6.06
C LEU A 97 -9.68 15.27 5.91
N PHE A 98 -10.95 15.00 5.61
CA PHE A 98 -11.42 13.64 5.37
C PHE A 98 -10.67 12.98 4.21
N VAL A 99 -10.51 13.68 3.08
CA VAL A 99 -9.76 13.18 1.91
C VAL A 99 -8.32 12.83 2.30
N GLN A 100 -7.66 13.67 3.11
CA GLN A 100 -6.30 13.43 3.58
C GLN A 100 -6.25 12.20 4.49
N LEU A 101 -7.08 12.14 5.54
CA LEU A 101 -7.12 11.03 6.49
C LEU A 101 -7.43 9.69 5.80
N ALA A 102 -8.39 9.66 4.88
CA ALA A 102 -8.74 8.45 4.14
C ALA A 102 -7.61 8.00 3.22
N SER A 103 -6.92 8.94 2.55
CA SER A 103 -5.78 8.62 1.68
C SER A 103 -4.60 8.06 2.48
N ASP A 104 -4.27 8.71 3.60
CA ASP A 104 -3.17 8.30 4.49
C ASP A 104 -3.49 6.96 5.17
N GLY A 105 -4.75 6.75 5.57
CA GLY A 105 -5.26 5.48 6.08
C GLY A 105 -5.11 4.35 5.06
N LEU A 106 -5.55 4.59 3.82
CA LEU A 106 -5.44 3.62 2.74
C LEU A 106 -3.98 3.23 2.46
N GLU A 107 -3.08 4.22 2.36
CA GLU A 107 -1.66 3.96 2.15
C GLU A 107 -1.07 3.09 3.28
N ARG A 108 -1.41 3.39 4.55
CA ARG A 108 -0.98 2.58 5.71
C ARG A 108 -1.50 1.15 5.64
N HIS A 109 -2.77 0.94 5.32
CA HIS A 109 -3.36 -0.39 5.19
C HIS A 109 -2.72 -1.20 4.06
N LEU A 110 -2.50 -0.57 2.89
CA LEU A 110 -1.85 -1.21 1.76
C LEU A 110 -0.40 -1.60 2.08
N ARG A 111 0.36 -0.71 2.72
CA ARG A 111 1.72 -1.00 3.19
C ARG A 111 1.74 -2.15 4.17
N ARG A 112 0.85 -2.14 5.17
CA ARG A 112 0.74 -3.22 6.17
C ARG A 112 0.38 -4.56 5.50
N GLY A 113 -0.60 -4.56 4.60
CA GLY A 113 -1.01 -5.76 3.88
C GLY A 113 0.12 -6.34 3.02
N LEU A 114 0.85 -5.50 2.29
CA LEU A 114 2.00 -5.95 1.49
C LEU A 114 3.18 -6.42 2.35
N ALA A 115 3.46 -5.76 3.48
CA ALA A 115 4.50 -6.18 4.41
C ALA A 115 4.21 -7.56 5.03
N GLN A 116 2.95 -7.87 5.32
CA GLN A 116 2.53 -9.20 5.79
C GLN A 116 2.72 -10.30 4.74
N LEU A 117 2.69 -9.94 3.46
CA LEU A 117 2.89 -10.87 2.36
C LEU A 117 4.36 -11.04 1.99
N ALA A 118 5.23 -10.08 2.32
CA ALA A 118 6.66 -10.21 2.09
C ALA A 118 7.20 -11.49 2.76
N PRO A 119 8.18 -12.18 2.14
CA PRO A 119 8.81 -13.35 2.73
C PRO A 119 9.49 -12.92 4.03
N ARG A 120 8.85 -13.23 5.16
CA ARG A 120 9.47 -13.11 6.48
C ARG A 120 10.63 -14.10 6.46
N GLN A 121 11.87 -13.60 6.51
CA GLN A 121 13.03 -14.44 6.76
C GLN A 121 12.68 -15.31 7.96
N ALA A 122 12.84 -16.63 7.84
CA ALA A 122 12.48 -17.59 8.86
C ALA A 122 13.39 -17.43 10.09
N GLY A 123 13.18 -16.36 10.86
CA GLY A 123 13.52 -16.30 12.26
C GLY A 123 12.60 -17.24 13.04
N PRO A 124 12.95 -17.58 14.29
CA PRO A 124 12.10 -18.41 15.14
C PRO A 124 10.67 -17.87 15.02
N ARG A 125 9.73 -18.77 14.71
CA ARG A 125 8.30 -18.45 14.78
C ARG A 125 8.11 -17.88 16.17
N ASP A 126 7.96 -16.56 16.24
CA ASP A 126 7.24 -15.99 17.34
C ASP A 126 5.91 -16.73 17.27
N ALA A 127 5.72 -17.65 18.21
CA ALA A 127 4.42 -17.98 18.74
C ALA A 127 3.89 -16.70 19.42
N GLU A 128 3.84 -15.61 18.64
CA GLU A 128 3.13 -14.41 18.95
C GLU A 128 1.73 -14.91 19.15
N ALA A 129 1.34 -14.78 20.42
CA ALA A 129 0.27 -15.49 21.04
C ALA A 129 -0.92 -15.55 20.09
N LEU A 130 -1.66 -16.66 20.16
CA LEU A 130 -3.08 -16.67 19.88
C LEU A 130 -3.74 -15.67 20.83
N ALA A 131 -3.52 -14.37 20.58
CA ALA A 131 -4.15 -13.27 21.26
C ALA A 131 -5.60 -13.38 20.82
N LEU A 132 -6.47 -13.64 21.80
CA LEU A 132 -7.89 -13.50 21.60
C LEU A 132 -8.11 -12.09 21.05
N VAL A 133 -8.47 -12.02 19.78
CA VAL A 133 -9.00 -10.80 19.19
C VAL A 133 -10.21 -10.44 20.05
N PRO A 134 -10.23 -9.25 20.69
CA PRO A 134 -11.38 -8.80 21.47
C PRO A 134 -12.67 -8.96 20.65
N TYR A 135 -13.77 -9.30 21.31
CA TYR A 135 -15.02 -9.60 20.61
C TYR A 135 -15.50 -8.40 19.77
N GLU A 136 -15.20 -7.17 20.21
CA GLU A 136 -15.50 -5.95 19.46
C GLU A 136 -14.70 -5.85 18.14
N GLU A 137 -13.43 -6.25 18.13
CA GLU A 137 -12.62 -6.26 16.91
C GLU A 137 -13.12 -7.33 15.94
N MET A 138 -13.56 -8.48 16.45
CA MET A 138 -14.17 -9.54 15.62
C MET A 138 -15.45 -9.04 14.95
N ASP A 139 -16.34 -8.39 15.70
CA ASP A 139 -17.61 -7.88 15.19
C ASP A 139 -17.41 -6.80 14.12
N GLN A 140 -16.42 -5.92 14.32
CA GLN A 140 -16.01 -4.94 13.31
C GLN A 140 -15.51 -5.61 12.03
N GLN A 141 -14.66 -6.64 12.13
CA GLN A 141 -14.17 -7.39 10.97
C GLN A 141 -15.29 -8.13 10.24
N VAL A 142 -16.26 -8.68 10.96
CA VAL A 142 -17.43 -9.35 10.38
C VAL A 142 -18.32 -8.34 9.64
N THR A 143 -18.56 -7.18 10.26
CA THR A 143 -19.37 -6.11 9.66
C THR A 143 -18.70 -5.57 8.39
N LEU A 144 -17.40 -5.26 8.46
CA LEU A 144 -16.59 -4.82 7.34
C LEU A 144 -16.59 -5.84 6.19
N GLY A 145 -16.35 -7.12 6.49
CA GLY A 145 -16.41 -8.20 5.52
C GLY A 145 -17.79 -8.38 4.89
N GLY A 146 -18.87 -8.16 5.66
CA GLY A 146 -20.24 -8.16 5.17
C GLY A 146 -20.48 -7.07 4.11
N VAL A 147 -20.03 -5.85 4.37
CA VAL A 147 -20.14 -4.71 3.45
C VAL A 147 -19.23 -4.88 2.23
N ALA A 148 -18.05 -5.49 2.39
CA ALA A 148 -17.08 -5.69 1.31
C ALA A 148 -17.52 -6.76 0.29
N ARG A 149 -18.24 -7.80 0.73
CA ARG A 149 -18.58 -8.99 -0.07
C ARG A 149 -19.23 -8.68 -1.43
N PRO A 150 -20.24 -7.80 -1.54
CA PRO A 150 -20.84 -7.47 -2.84
C PRO A 150 -19.82 -6.86 -3.82
N PHE A 151 -18.92 -6.01 -3.33
CA PHE A 151 -17.86 -5.41 -4.13
C PHE A 151 -16.78 -6.42 -4.51
N GLU A 152 -16.45 -7.36 -3.61
CA GLU A 152 -15.53 -8.46 -3.90
C GLU A 152 -16.07 -9.36 -5.01
N ALA A 153 -17.34 -9.73 -4.94
CA ALA A 153 -18.00 -10.55 -5.95
C ALA A 153 -18.02 -9.86 -7.32
N ALA A 154 -18.30 -8.54 -7.35
CA ALA A 154 -18.32 -7.76 -8.58
C ALA A 154 -16.94 -7.66 -9.27
N HIS A 155 -15.84 -7.82 -8.52
CA HIS A 155 -14.48 -7.69 -9.03
C HIS A 155 -13.63 -8.96 -8.83
N ALA A 156 -14.28 -10.12 -8.67
CA ALA A 156 -13.62 -11.38 -8.32
C ALA A 156 -12.49 -11.76 -9.27
N ASP A 157 -12.72 -11.65 -10.59
CA ASP A 157 -11.72 -12.00 -11.61
C ASP A 157 -10.50 -11.07 -11.59
N ALA A 158 -10.73 -9.76 -11.48
CA ALA A 158 -9.67 -8.77 -11.41
C ALA A 158 -8.82 -8.93 -10.13
N LEU A 159 -9.48 -9.22 -9.00
CA LEU A 159 -8.83 -9.49 -7.71
C LEU A 159 -8.06 -10.81 -7.72
N ALA A 160 -8.60 -11.86 -8.34
CA ALA A 160 -7.93 -13.15 -8.48
C ALA A 160 -6.68 -13.03 -9.36
N ALA A 161 -6.78 -12.32 -10.49
CA ALA A 161 -5.65 -12.07 -11.37
C ALA A 161 -4.55 -11.24 -10.69
N LEU A 162 -4.94 -10.21 -9.95
CA LEU A 162 -4.01 -9.39 -9.16
C LEU A 162 -3.33 -10.22 -8.07
N GLY A 163 -4.11 -11.03 -7.34
CA GLY A 163 -3.61 -11.94 -6.31
C GLY A 163 -2.59 -12.94 -6.86
N ALA A 164 -2.86 -13.56 -8.02
CA ALA A 164 -1.94 -14.49 -8.67
C ALA A 164 -0.63 -13.81 -9.09
N ARG A 165 -0.70 -12.58 -9.61
CA ARG A 165 0.47 -11.79 -9.98
C ARG A 165 1.30 -11.39 -8.75
N LEU A 166 0.65 -10.93 -7.68
CA LEU A 166 1.32 -10.63 -6.42
C LEU A 166 1.97 -11.88 -5.82
N ALA A 167 1.32 -13.04 -5.88
CA ALA A 167 1.90 -14.30 -5.42
C ALA A 167 3.21 -14.62 -6.15
N HIS A 168 3.19 -14.49 -7.48
CA HIS A 168 4.36 -14.71 -8.32
C HIS A 168 5.48 -13.70 -8.04
N LEU A 169 5.16 -12.40 -8.01
CA LEU A 169 6.11 -11.34 -7.65
C LEU A 169 6.72 -11.59 -6.26
N LEU A 170 5.92 -12.14 -5.35
CA LEU A 170 6.35 -12.36 -3.98
C LEU A 170 7.10 -13.69 -3.75
N GLU A 171 7.24 -14.52 -4.80
CA GLU A 171 7.78 -15.89 -4.75
C GLU A 171 7.03 -16.78 -3.74
N ARG A 172 5.72 -16.58 -3.65
CA ARG A 172 4.83 -17.38 -2.80
C ARG A 172 3.95 -18.27 -3.66
N GLY A 173 3.43 -19.34 -3.05
CA GLY A 173 2.32 -20.09 -3.61
C GLY A 173 1.05 -19.22 -3.77
N THR A 174 -0.10 -19.83 -4.02
CA THR A 174 -1.35 -19.09 -4.25
C THR A 174 -1.75 -18.20 -3.06
N LEU A 175 -2.05 -16.93 -3.30
CA LEU A 175 -2.68 -16.06 -2.30
C LEU A 175 -4.16 -16.40 -2.18
N ARG A 176 -4.66 -16.51 -0.95
CA ARG A 176 -6.10 -16.61 -0.71
C ARG A 176 -6.77 -15.27 -1.03
N PRO A 177 -8.06 -15.23 -1.42
CA PRO A 177 -8.77 -13.97 -1.63
C PRO A 177 -8.67 -13.03 -0.43
N GLY A 178 -8.86 -13.57 0.78
CA GLY A 178 -8.67 -12.86 2.05
C GLY A 178 -7.22 -12.56 2.45
N GLN A 179 -6.26 -12.68 1.53
CA GLN A 179 -4.87 -12.22 1.69
C GLN A 179 -4.51 -11.10 0.70
N ASN A 180 -5.38 -10.79 -0.27
CA ASN A 180 -5.13 -9.72 -1.22
C ASN A 180 -5.17 -8.35 -0.51
N PRO A 181 -4.12 -7.51 -0.58
CA PRO A 181 -4.09 -6.22 0.11
C PRO A 181 -4.96 -5.16 -0.59
N PHE A 182 -5.35 -5.36 -1.85
CA PHE A 182 -6.18 -4.44 -2.62
C PHE A 182 -7.66 -4.84 -2.64
N ARG A 183 -8.11 -5.61 -1.64
CA ARG A 183 -9.52 -6.00 -1.53
C ARG A 183 -10.39 -4.79 -1.09
N PRO A 184 -11.69 -4.77 -1.40
CA PRO A 184 -12.60 -3.68 -1.02
C PRO A 184 -12.62 -3.38 0.48
N ASP A 185 -12.51 -4.41 1.33
CA ASP A 185 -12.45 -4.31 2.79
C ASP A 185 -11.37 -3.32 3.27
N VAL A 186 -10.20 -3.31 2.63
CA VAL A 186 -9.10 -2.38 2.96
C VAL A 186 -9.47 -0.93 2.66
N PHE A 187 -10.17 -0.70 1.55
CA PHE A 187 -10.66 0.64 1.20
C PHE A 187 -11.76 1.09 2.17
N ILE A 188 -12.67 0.17 2.54
CA ILE A 188 -13.75 0.45 3.51
C ILE A 188 -13.17 0.77 4.89
N ALA A 189 -12.21 -0.02 5.37
CA ALA A 189 -11.53 0.21 6.65
C ALA A 189 -10.86 1.60 6.70
N SER A 190 -10.19 2.01 5.61
CA SER A 190 -9.58 3.35 5.54
C SER A 190 -10.61 4.49 5.60
N LEU A 191 -11.79 4.31 5.00
CA LEU A 191 -12.88 5.27 5.08
C LEU A 191 -13.48 5.31 6.50
N GLN A 192 -13.67 4.15 7.13
CA GLN A 192 -14.20 4.05 8.48
C GLN A 192 -13.27 4.70 9.51
N GLU A 193 -11.96 4.49 9.41
CA GLU A 193 -10.97 5.16 10.27
C GLU A 193 -10.99 6.68 10.09
N ALA A 194 -11.02 7.15 8.83
CA ALA A 194 -11.09 8.59 8.55
C ALA A 194 -12.40 9.20 9.06
N TRP A 195 -13.50 8.47 8.93
CA TRP A 195 -14.82 8.87 9.42
C TRP A 195 -14.86 8.96 10.94
N ALA A 196 -14.37 7.94 11.63
CA ALA A 196 -14.25 7.92 13.09
C ALA A 196 -13.31 9.01 13.59
N ALA A 197 -12.20 9.29 12.89
CA ALA A 197 -11.30 10.38 13.26
C ALA A 197 -11.91 11.78 13.08
N LEU A 198 -12.90 11.92 12.20
CA LEU A 198 -13.60 13.18 11.97
C LEU A 198 -14.68 13.46 13.03
N HIS A 199 -15.29 12.41 13.60
CA HIS A 199 -16.42 12.50 14.51
C HIS A 199 -16.02 12.16 15.94
N ALA A 200 -16.34 13.04 16.90
CA ALA A 200 -16.14 12.76 18.32
C ALA A 200 -17.22 11.84 18.92
N GLU A 201 -18.38 11.76 18.25
CA GLU A 201 -19.55 11.03 18.74
C GLU A 201 -19.58 9.61 18.15
N PRO A 202 -19.66 8.55 18.98
CA PRO A 202 -19.63 7.16 18.51
C PRO A 202 -20.85 6.79 17.67
N GLU A 203 -22.00 7.42 17.93
CA GLU A 203 -23.23 7.21 17.16
C GLU A 203 -23.05 7.65 15.70
N ALA A 204 -22.36 8.76 15.47
CA ALA A 204 -22.06 9.23 14.12
C ALA A 204 -21.11 8.27 13.39
N ALA A 205 -20.20 7.59 14.10
CA ALA A 205 -19.27 6.64 13.51
C ALA A 205 -19.97 5.43 12.86
N GLY A 206 -21.14 5.03 13.38
CA GLY A 206 -21.95 3.95 12.84
C GLY A 206 -22.70 4.27 11.54
N LEU A 207 -22.78 5.55 11.15
CA LEU A 207 -23.55 5.97 9.97
C LEU A 207 -22.89 5.64 8.63
N LEU A 208 -21.56 5.47 8.58
CA LEU A 208 -20.86 5.33 7.31
C LEU A 208 -21.13 3.98 6.64
N LEU A 209 -20.98 2.87 7.36
CA LEU A 209 -21.03 1.53 6.77
C LEU A 209 -22.37 1.22 6.07
N PRO A 210 -23.55 1.57 6.63
CA PRO A 210 -24.84 1.40 5.94
C PRO A 210 -24.99 2.21 4.65
N LEU A 211 -24.24 3.31 4.50
CA LEU A 211 -24.27 4.14 3.29
C LEU A 211 -23.46 3.54 2.14
N LEU A 212 -22.50 2.66 2.43
CA LEU A 212 -21.63 2.06 1.43
C LEU A 212 -22.38 1.01 0.61
N LYS A 213 -22.95 1.46 -0.50
CA LYS A 213 -23.61 0.64 -1.52
C LYS A 213 -23.06 0.98 -2.91
N ALA A 214 -23.48 0.24 -3.93
CA ALA A 214 -23.15 0.55 -5.32
C ALA A 214 -23.51 2.02 -5.64
N GLY A 215 -22.55 2.78 -6.18
CA GLY A 215 -22.68 4.23 -6.44
C GLY A 215 -22.25 5.15 -5.28
N LEU A 216 -22.21 4.65 -4.04
CA LEU A 216 -21.72 5.37 -2.85
C LEU A 216 -20.40 4.78 -2.32
N PHE A 217 -19.64 4.14 -3.22
CA PHE A 217 -18.31 3.60 -2.96
C PHE A 217 -17.36 3.96 -4.11
N TYR A 218 -16.07 3.62 -3.96
CA TYR A 218 -15.08 3.77 -5.02
C TYR A 218 -15.48 3.00 -6.27
N ASP A 219 -15.17 3.55 -7.44
CA ASP A 219 -15.04 2.76 -8.65
C ASP A 219 -13.71 2.01 -8.60
N LEU A 220 -13.78 0.73 -8.25
CA LEU A 220 -12.62 -0.15 -8.10
C LEU A 220 -12.09 -0.65 -9.44
N ALA A 221 -12.89 -0.65 -10.50
CA ALA A 221 -12.47 -1.15 -11.81
C ALA A 221 -11.21 -0.44 -12.35
N PRO A 222 -11.14 0.91 -12.44
CA PRO A 222 -9.95 1.59 -12.95
C PRO A 222 -8.73 1.42 -12.03
N ILE A 223 -8.94 1.26 -10.72
CA ILE A 223 -7.86 0.99 -9.76
C ILE A 223 -7.27 -0.39 -10.02
N LEU A 224 -8.10 -1.44 -10.03
CA LEU A 224 -7.66 -2.82 -10.20
C LEU A 224 -7.06 -3.06 -11.59
N GLU A 225 -7.59 -2.41 -12.63
CA GLU A 225 -7.03 -2.47 -13.98
C GLU A 225 -5.63 -1.86 -14.04
N ALA A 226 -5.45 -0.66 -13.48
CA ALA A 226 -4.15 0.01 -13.45
C ALA A 226 -3.08 -0.83 -12.71
N LEU A 227 -3.46 -1.46 -11.59
CA LEU A 227 -2.56 -2.33 -10.82
C LEU A 227 -2.19 -3.60 -11.57
N ASN A 228 -3.18 -4.26 -12.19
CA ASN A 228 -2.94 -5.44 -13.01
C ASN A 228 -2.06 -5.13 -14.23
N LEU A 229 -2.27 -3.99 -14.87
CA LEU A 229 -1.46 -3.53 -16.00
C LEU A 229 -0.03 -3.20 -15.58
N ALA A 230 0.16 -2.55 -14.43
CA ALA A 230 1.49 -2.28 -13.88
C ALA A 230 2.27 -3.58 -13.66
N LEU A 231 1.67 -4.59 -13.02
CA LEU A 231 2.31 -5.89 -12.84
C LEU A 231 2.58 -6.62 -14.17
N ALA A 232 1.65 -6.58 -15.11
CA ALA A 232 1.81 -7.22 -16.42
C ALA A 232 2.97 -6.61 -17.22
N ARG A 233 3.15 -5.27 -17.18
CA ARG A 233 4.28 -4.58 -17.82
C ARG A 233 5.64 -5.00 -17.26
N HIS A 234 5.69 -5.39 -16.00
CA HIS A 234 6.88 -5.92 -15.35
C HIS A 234 7.07 -7.44 -15.53
N GLY A 235 6.34 -8.06 -16.46
CA GLY A 235 6.50 -9.47 -16.82
C GLY A 235 5.85 -10.46 -15.85
N VAL A 236 5.06 -9.96 -14.88
CA VAL A 236 4.38 -10.80 -13.89
C VAL A 236 3.10 -11.37 -14.53
N LEU A 237 3.23 -12.57 -15.09
CA LEU A 237 2.12 -13.30 -15.72
C LEU A 237 1.31 -14.07 -14.68
N PRO A 238 -0.05 -14.10 -14.77
CA PRO A 238 -0.86 -14.96 -13.93
C PRO A 238 -0.44 -16.43 -14.12
N GLY A 239 -0.32 -17.17 -13.02
CA GLY A 239 0.42 -18.44 -12.87
C GLY A 239 0.04 -19.64 -13.77
N VAL A 240 -0.87 -19.47 -14.73
CA VAL A 240 -1.16 -20.50 -15.74
C VAL A 240 -0.13 -20.49 -16.88
N ALA A 241 0.42 -19.32 -17.24
CA ALA A 241 1.43 -19.22 -18.31
C ALA A 241 2.86 -19.54 -17.83
N ALA A 242 3.17 -19.27 -16.56
CA ALA A 242 4.49 -19.52 -15.99
C ALA A 242 4.77 -21.01 -15.77
N THR A 243 3.76 -21.79 -15.36
CA THR A 243 3.88 -23.26 -15.22
C THR A 243 3.96 -23.98 -16.56
N ALA A 244 3.32 -23.44 -17.60
CA ALA A 244 3.43 -23.96 -18.97
C ALA A 244 4.85 -23.77 -19.54
N ARG A 245 5.48 -22.61 -19.34
CA ARG A 245 6.88 -22.37 -19.75
C ARG A 245 7.89 -23.21 -18.96
N ALA A 246 7.77 -23.27 -17.64
CA ALA A 246 8.67 -24.08 -16.82
C ALA A 246 8.60 -25.60 -17.14
N ARG A 247 7.44 -26.10 -17.58
CA ARG A 247 7.28 -27.48 -18.07
C ARG A 247 7.82 -27.70 -19.49
N GLN A 248 7.79 -26.68 -20.35
CA GLN A 248 8.38 -26.77 -21.69
C GLN A 248 9.91 -26.76 -21.62
N ASP A 249 10.50 -25.95 -20.74
CA ASP A 249 11.96 -25.88 -20.58
C ASP A 249 12.57 -27.17 -19.99
N THR A 250 11.76 -28.00 -19.32
CA THR A 250 12.20 -29.31 -18.78
C THR A 250 11.98 -30.48 -19.73
N HIS A 251 11.15 -30.35 -20.77
CA HIS A 251 10.85 -31.46 -21.69
C HIS A 251 11.72 -31.48 -22.96
N ASP A 252 12.46 -30.40 -23.26
CA ASP A 252 13.31 -30.32 -24.46
C ASP A 252 14.73 -30.89 -24.27
N ALA A 253 15.03 -31.44 -23.09
CA ALA A 253 16.27 -32.19 -22.81
C ALA A 253 16.06 -33.71 -22.96
N ALA A 254 15.54 -34.16 -24.11
CA ALA A 254 15.53 -35.57 -24.48
C ALA A 254 16.62 -35.84 -25.54
N PRO A 255 17.64 -36.68 -25.26
CA PRO A 255 18.69 -36.96 -26.23
C PRO A 255 18.13 -37.74 -27.42
N ARG A 256 18.21 -37.14 -28.62
CA ARG A 256 17.96 -37.83 -29.89
C ARG A 256 19.09 -38.82 -30.17
N ARG A 257 18.73 -40.10 -30.04
CA ARG A 257 19.25 -41.35 -30.64
C ARG A 257 20.51 -41.28 -31.51
N ARG A 258 21.36 -42.32 -31.39
CA ARG A 258 21.90 -43.01 -32.57
C ARG A 258 21.87 -44.52 -32.37
N ASP A 259 20.85 -45.13 -32.95
CA ASP A 259 20.90 -46.51 -33.42
C ASP A 259 21.82 -46.55 -34.66
N ALA A 260 22.77 -47.46 -34.67
CA ALA A 260 23.46 -48.00 -35.85
C ALA A 260 23.79 -49.46 -35.51
N GLN A 261 22.93 -50.41 -35.85
CA GLN A 261 22.96 -51.22 -37.09
C GLN A 261 24.27 -52.00 -37.32
N LEU A 262 24.08 -53.33 -37.26
CA LEU A 262 24.81 -54.45 -37.88
C LEU A 262 26.11 -54.93 -37.23
#